data_AF-A0A961PAH9-F1
#
_entry.id   AF-A0A961PAH9-F1
#
_cell.length_a   1.000
_cell.length_b   1.000
_cell.length_c   1.000
_cell.angle_alpha   90.00
_cell.angle_beta   90.00
_cell.angle_gamma   90.00
#
_symmetry.space_group_name_H-M   'P 1'
#
loop_
_entity.id
_entity.type
_entity.pdbx_description
1 polymer ?
#
loop_
_entity_poly.entity_id
_entity_poly.type
_entity_poly.pdbx_seq_one_letter_code
_entity_poly.pdbx_strand_id
1 'polypeptide(L)'
;ARVVPAKKLLEEATAAARRIAEKSTVSIMAIKEAVHRADQMPLNEAVLFERRLFHALFATEDQKEGMRAFIEKREPQFRDR
;
A
#
# COMPACT_ATOMS: atom_id res chain seq x y z
N ALA A 1 5.73 -14.34 -10.25
CA ALA A 1 5.67 -13.45 -11.43
C ALA A 1 4.52 -13.89 -12.33
N ARG A 2 3.78 -12.95 -12.96
CA ARG A 2 2.72 -13.24 -13.94
C ARG A 2 3.29 -13.12 -15.36
N VAL A 3 3.03 -14.08 -16.23
CA VAL A 3 3.42 -14.06 -17.65
C VAL A 3 2.17 -13.88 -18.50
N VAL A 4 2.21 -12.97 -19.48
CA VAL A 4 1.07 -12.64 -20.35
C VAL A 4 1.51 -12.58 -21.82
N PRO A 5 0.61 -12.83 -22.78
CA PRO A 5 0.93 -12.65 -24.21
C PRO A 5 1.40 -11.22 -24.51
N ALA A 6 2.36 -11.06 -25.43
CA ALA A 6 2.96 -9.77 -25.76
C ALA A 6 1.91 -8.69 -26.12
N LYS A 7 0.85 -9.07 -26.85
CA LYS A 7 -0.24 -8.16 -27.22
C LYS A 7 -1.02 -7.59 -26.03
N LYS A 8 -1.04 -8.29 -24.90
CA LYS A 8 -1.74 -7.89 -23.66
C LYS A 8 -0.82 -7.25 -22.61
N LEU A 9 0.48 -7.16 -22.88
CA LEU A 9 1.48 -6.71 -21.91
C LEU A 9 1.14 -5.33 -21.32
N LEU A 10 0.92 -4.34 -22.20
CA LEU A 10 0.66 -2.97 -21.76
C LEU A 10 -0.68 -2.83 -21.04
N GLU A 11 -1.71 -3.55 -21.49
CA GLU A 11 -3.03 -3.54 -20.87
C GLU A 11 -2.96 -4.07 -19.43
N GLU A 12 -2.36 -5.25 -19.24
CA GLU A 12 -2.22 -5.89 -17.92
C GLU A 12 -1.32 -5.09 -16.98
N ALA A 13 -0.20 -4.57 -17.48
CA ALA A 13 0.71 -3.74 -16.69
C ALA A 13 0.05 -2.43 -16.23
N THR A 14 -0.69 -1.76 -17.13
CA THR A 14 -1.38 -0.51 -16.82
C THR A 14 -2.55 -0.76 -15.86
N ALA A 15 -3.27 -1.87 -16.03
CA ALA A 15 -4.34 -2.25 -15.10
C ALA A 15 -3.80 -2.48 -13.68
N ALA A 16 -2.65 -3.13 -13.54
CA ALA A 16 -1.99 -3.30 -12.25
C ALA A 16 -1.54 -1.95 -11.65
N ALA A 17 -0.93 -1.07 -12.47
CA ALA A 17 -0.49 0.25 -12.04
C ALA A 17 -1.66 1.12 -11.54
N ARG A 18 -2.81 1.08 -12.25
CA ARG A 18 -4.02 1.82 -11.84
C ARG A 18 -4.54 1.38 -10.47
N ARG A 19 -4.62 0.06 -10.23
CA ARG A 19 -5.05 -0.48 -8.93
C ARG A 19 -4.15 -0.05 -7.78
N ILE A 20 -2.86 0.11 -8.04
CA ILE A 20 -1.90 0.63 -7.05
C ILE A 20 -2.14 2.13 -6.85
N ALA A 21 -2.27 2.90 -7.94
CA ALA A 21 -2.49 4.34 -7.89
C ALA A 21 -3.82 4.76 -7.21
N GLU A 22 -4.80 3.86 -7.12
CA GLU A 22 -6.05 4.06 -6.38
C GLU A 22 -5.87 4.01 -4.84
N LYS A 23 -4.68 3.68 -4.34
CA LYS A 23 -4.39 3.60 -2.90
C LYS A 23 -3.55 4.79 -2.44
N SER A 24 -3.53 5.01 -1.13
CA SER A 24 -2.68 6.01 -0.48
C SER A 24 -1.20 5.78 -0.82
N THR A 25 -0.56 6.79 -1.42
CA THR A 25 0.86 6.75 -1.76
C THR A 25 1.73 6.63 -0.50
N VAL A 26 1.37 7.35 0.57
CA VAL A 26 2.07 7.26 1.87
C VAL A 26 2.06 5.83 2.41
N SER A 27 0.90 5.16 2.32
CA SER A 27 0.77 3.77 2.75
C SER A 27 1.58 2.80 1.87
N ILE A 28 1.55 2.99 0.55
CA ILE A 28 2.35 2.18 -0.40
C ILE A 28 3.85 2.32 -0.13
N MET A 29 4.31 3.55 0.12
CA MET A 29 5.71 3.81 0.46
C MET A 29 6.12 3.08 1.73
N ALA A 30 5.32 3.19 2.79
CA ALA A 30 5.56 2.49 4.06
C ALA A 30 5.57 0.97 3.89
N ILE A 31 4.64 0.40 3.11
CA ILE A 31 4.58 -1.04 2.82
C ILE A 31 5.84 -1.49 2.06
N LYS A 32 6.25 -0.75 1.02
CA LYS A 32 7.45 -1.08 0.24
C LYS A 32 8.70 -1.07 1.12
N GLU A 33 8.81 -0.08 2.00
CA GLU A 33 9.91 0.00 2.96
C GLU A 33 9.89 -1.16 3.96
N ALA A 34 8.73 -1.45 4.55
CA ALA A 34 8.54 -2.58 5.47
C ALA A 34 9.03 -3.90 4.86
N VAL A 35 8.55 -4.24 3.66
CA VAL A 35 8.90 -5.49 2.96
C VAL A 35 10.40 -5.56 2.66
N HIS A 36 10.98 -4.48 2.12
CA HIS A 36 12.42 -4.47 1.80
C HIS A 36 13.31 -4.59 3.04
N ARG A 37 12.93 -3.96 4.16
CA ARG A 37 13.72 -4.05 5.40
C ARG A 37 13.52 -5.38 6.11
N ALA A 38 12.31 -5.93 6.10
CA ALA A 38 12.01 -7.23 6.71
C ALA A 38 12.85 -8.36 6.11
N ASP A 39 13.13 -8.31 4.80
CA ASP A 39 13.97 -9.29 4.10
C ASP A 39 15.43 -9.31 4.60
N GLN A 40 15.89 -8.24 5.25
CA GLN A 40 17.27 -8.06 5.72
C GLN A 40 17.39 -8.15 7.25
N MET A 41 16.32 -8.56 7.94
CA MET A 41 16.23 -8.53 9.40
C MET A 41 15.73 -9.86 9.98
N PRO A 42 16.13 -10.22 11.21
CA PRO A 42 15.45 -11.27 11.96
C PRO A 42 13.95 -10.98 12.11
N LEU A 43 13.12 -12.03 12.10
CA LEU A 43 11.66 -11.92 12.12
C LEU A 43 11.14 -11.04 13.27
N ASN A 44 11.70 -11.18 14.47
CA ASN A 44 11.29 -10.39 15.63
C ASN A 44 11.53 -8.88 15.42
N GLU A 45 12.66 -8.51 14.83
CA GLU A 45 12.99 -7.11 14.54
C GLU A 45 12.13 -6.56 13.39
N ALA A 46 11.89 -7.37 12.36
CA ALA A 46 11.02 -7.02 11.25
C ALA A 46 9.59 -6.69 11.73
N VAL A 47 9.01 -7.54 12.59
CA VAL A 47 7.67 -7.29 13.16
C VAL A 47 7.65 -6.01 14.02
N LEU A 48 8.70 -5.74 14.79
CA LEU A 48 8.81 -4.49 15.56
C LEU A 48 8.93 -3.27 14.65
N PHE A 49 9.61 -3.38 13.52
CA PHE A 49 9.70 -2.33 12.51
C PHE A 49 8.34 -2.07 11.85
N GLU A 50 7.67 -3.12 11.37
CA GLU A 50 6.33 -3.04 10.77
C GLU A 50 5.32 -2.39 11.72
N ARG A 51 5.31 -2.80 13.00
CA ARG A 51 4.42 -2.21 14.01
C ARG A 51 4.63 -0.71 14.17
N ARG A 52 5.89 -0.24 14.14
CA ARG A 52 6.21 1.19 14.24
C ARG A 52 5.70 1.96 13.02
N LEU A 53 5.94 1.45 11.81
CA LEU A 53 5.40 2.07 10.59
C LEU A 53 3.88 2.08 10.58
N PHE A 54 3.24 0.98 10.98
CA PHE A 54 1.79 0.88 11.05
C PHE A 54 1.20 1.93 12.01
N HIS A 55 1.77 2.10 13.20
CA HIS A 55 1.32 3.14 14.13
C HIS A 55 1.51 4.55 13.58
N ALA A 56 2.60 4.81 12.86
CA ALA A 56 2.83 6.12 12.24
C ALA A 56 1.76 6.46 11.19
N LEU A 57 1.25 5.46 10.46
CA LEU A 57 0.18 5.68 9.47
C LEU A 57 -1.14 6.15 10.10
N PHE A 58 -1.40 5.91 11.39
CA PHE A 58 -2.62 6.46 12.05
C PHE A 58 -2.61 8.00 12.18
N ALA A 59 -1.46 8.64 11.97
CA ALA A 59 -1.37 10.08 11.93
C ALA A 59 -1.84 10.69 10.59
N THR A 60 -1.93 9.89 9.52
CA THR A 60 -2.23 10.38 8.16
C THR A 60 -3.72 10.66 7.96
N GLU A 61 -4.03 11.57 7.04
CA GLU A 61 -5.41 11.85 6.63
C GLU A 61 -6.01 10.64 5.88
N ASP A 62 -5.20 9.99 5.05
CA ASP A 62 -5.59 8.83 4.27
C ASP A 62 -6.03 7.66 5.13
N GLN A 63 -5.39 7.46 6.30
CA GLN A 63 -5.79 6.42 7.24
C GLN A 63 -7.18 6.71 7.82
N LYS A 64 -7.45 7.96 8.21
CA LYS A 64 -8.75 8.40 8.73
C LYS A 64 -9.84 8.30 7.67
N GLU A 65 -9.54 8.72 6.45
CA GLU A 65 -10.45 8.64 5.31
C GLU A 65 -10.76 7.19 4.94
N GLY A 66 -9.75 6.32 4.88
CA GLY A 66 -9.95 4.90 4.60
C GLY A 66 -10.87 4.22 5.62
N MET A 67 -10.67 4.48 6.90
CA MET A 67 -11.56 3.96 7.95
C MET A 67 -12.98 4.54 7.85
N ARG A 68 -13.11 5.85 7.63
CA ARG A 68 -14.41 6.51 7.50
C ARG A 68 -15.18 5.99 6.29
N ALA A 69 -14.53 5.93 5.13
CA ALA A 69 -15.12 5.43 3.89
C ALA A 69 -15.61 3.98 4.03
N PHE A 70 -14.85 3.14 4.74
CA PHE A 70 -15.24 1.77 5.05
C PHE A 70 -16.52 1.71 5.91
N ILE A 71 -16.60 2.52 6.98
CA ILE A 71 -17.79 2.60 7.85
C ILE A 71 -19.00 3.13 7.06
N GLU A 72 -18.79 4.15 6.23
CA GLU A 72 -19.81 4.79 5.39
C GLU A 72 -20.17 3.98 4.13
N LYS A 73 -19.49 2.83 3.88
CA LYS A 73 -19.67 1.97 2.71
C LYS A 73 -19.55 2.70 1.36
N ARG A 74 -18.58 3.60 1.28
CA ARG A 74 -18.25 4.33 0.04
C ARG A 74 -16.79 4.12 -0.34
N GLU A 75 -16.44 4.47 -1.57
CA GLU A 75 -15.05 4.48 -2.00
C GLU A 75 -14.26 5.59 -1.26
N PRO A 76 -13.03 5.30 -0.77
CA PRO A 76 -12.18 6.29 -0.13
C PRO A 76 -11.58 7.25 -1.16
N GLN A 77 -11.40 8.51 -0.75
CA GLN A 77 -10.69 9.51 -1.55
C GLN A 77 -9.36 9.88 -0.90
N PHE A 78 -8.31 9.15 -1.24
CA PHE A 78 -6.97 9.42 -0.73
C PHE A 78 -6.39 10.70 -1.33
N ARG A 79 -5.72 11.50 -0.50
CA ARG A 79 -5.07 12.77 -0.86
C ARG A 79 -3.57 12.75 -0.64
N ASP A 80 -3.00 11.58 -0.33
CA ASP A 80 -1.58 11.34 -0.12
C ASP A 80 -1.00 12.18 1.04
N ARG A 81 -1.75 12.24 2.14
CA ARG A 81 -1.41 12.98 3.36
C ARG A 81 -1.77 12.18 4.61
#